data_AF-A0A6N7YRJ3-F1
#
_entry.id   AF-A0A6N7YRJ3-F1
#
_cell.length_a   1.000
_cell.length_b   1.000
_cell.length_c   1.000
_cell.angle_alpha   90.00
_cell.angle_beta   90.00
_cell.angle_gamma   90.00
#
_symmetry.space_group_name_H-M   'P 1'
#
loop_
_entity.id
_entity.type
_entity.pdbx_description
1 polymer ?
#
loop_
_entity_poly.entity_id
_entity_poly.type
_entity_poly.pdbx_seq_one_letter_code
_entity_poly.pdbx_strand_id
1 'polypeptide(L)'
;MLTTVGGIDSWLLELAPVLVLLLPLLAGRYLGEKRLAAVVAAFAPARRRAALRLTARLPRAPRAFARRGRLVASALAERGPPALAPAR
;
A
#
# COMPACT_ATOMS: atom_id res chain seq x y z
N MET A 1 39.24 -18.89 9.97
CA MET A 1 39.81 -18.59 11.30
C MET A 1 38.74 -17.86 12.09
N LEU A 2 38.22 -18.47 13.15
CA LEU A 2 37.26 -17.83 14.06
C LEU A 2 38.08 -17.00 15.06
N THR A 3 38.11 -15.69 14.89
CA THR A 3 38.78 -14.77 15.83
C THR A 3 37.84 -14.53 17.01
N THR A 4 38.34 -14.68 18.24
CA THR A 4 37.60 -14.33 19.46
C THR A 4 38.09 -12.96 19.93
N VAL A 5 37.17 -12.05 20.25
CA VAL A 5 37.47 -10.70 20.75
C VAL A 5 36.70 -10.50 22.05
N GLY A 6 37.42 -10.31 23.17
CA GLY A 6 36.79 -10.07 24.47
C GLY A 6 35.97 -11.25 25.01
N GLY A 7 36.28 -12.48 24.61
CA GLY A 7 35.53 -13.69 25.00
C GLY A 7 34.25 -13.93 24.19
N ILE A 8 34.01 -13.12 23.15
CA ILE A 8 32.92 -13.29 22.21
C ILE A 8 33.52 -13.60 20.84
N ASP A 9 32.99 -14.64 20.19
CA ASP A 9 33.43 -14.97 18.85
C ASP A 9 33.03 -13.87 17.85
N SER A 10 33.93 -13.49 16.95
CA SER A 10 33.71 -12.40 15.98
C SER A 10 32.46 -12.61 15.11
N TRP A 11 32.10 -13.85 14.79
CA TRP A 11 30.90 -14.16 14.02
C TRP A 11 29.61 -13.74 14.75
N LEU A 12 29.62 -13.75 16.09
CA LEU A 12 28.49 -13.33 16.91
C LEU A 12 28.31 -11.81 16.88
N LEU A 13 29.42 -11.05 16.81
CA LEU A 13 29.40 -9.61 16.61
C LEU A 13 28.87 -9.23 15.22
N GLU A 14 29.20 -10.02 14.18
CA GLU A 14 28.65 -9.81 12.84
C GLU A 14 27.15 -10.11 12.74
N LEU A 15 26.64 -11.04 13.56
CA LEU A 15 25.21 -11.34 13.66
C LEU A 15 24.44 -10.36 14.55
N ALA A 16 25.11 -9.55 15.36
CA ALA A 16 24.49 -8.59 16.27
C ALA A 16 23.41 -7.70 15.62
N PRO A 17 23.63 -7.04 14.46
CA PRO A 17 22.58 -6.21 13.83
C PRO A 17 21.34 -7.02 13.42
N VAL A 18 21.51 -8.28 13.02
CA VAL A 18 20.40 -9.17 12.68
C VAL A 18 19.63 -9.56 13.93
N LEU A 19 20.35 -9.94 15.00
CA LEU A 19 19.75 -10.30 16.30
C LEU A 19 18.93 -9.14 16.90
N VAL A 20 19.42 -7.89 16.77
CA VAL A 20 18.69 -6.70 17.22
C VAL A 20 17.33 -6.56 16.51
N LEU A 21 17.23 -6.91 15.21
CA LEU A 21 15.95 -6.94 14.51
C LEU A 21 15.11 -8.18 14.82
N LEU A 22 15.75 -9.34 14.93
CA LEU A 22 15.08 -10.63 15.02
C LEU A 22 14.40 -10.84 16.39
N LEU A 23 15.09 -10.50 17.48
CA LEU A 23 14.58 -10.67 18.86
C LEU A 23 13.19 -10.06 19.09
N PRO A 24 12.96 -8.77 18.77
CA PRO A 24 11.66 -8.16 19.00
C PRO A 24 10.61 -8.72 18.04
N LEU A 25 10.99 -9.08 16.81
CA LEU A 25 10.10 -9.74 15.85
C LEU A 25 9.61 -11.10 16.39
N LEU A 26 10.50 -11.91 16.97
CA LEU A 26 10.14 -13.16 17.65
C LEU A 26 9.30 -12.91 18.91
N ALA A 27 9.55 -11.81 19.62
CA ALA A 27 8.73 -11.38 20.76
C ALA A 27 7.38 -10.78 20.34
N GLY A 28 7.03 -10.80 19.04
CA GLY A 28 5.78 -10.24 18.52
C GLY A 28 5.71 -8.71 18.57
N ARG A 29 6.84 -8.03 18.80
CA ARG A 29 6.95 -6.57 18.86
C ARG A 29 7.76 -6.08 17.67
N TYR A 30 7.13 -5.39 16.74
CA TYR A 30 7.87 -4.78 15.65
C TYR A 30 8.55 -3.50 16.17
N LEU A 31 9.89 -3.43 16.11
CA LEU A 31 10.70 -2.26 16.52
C LEU A 31 10.19 -0.93 15.92
N GLY A 32 9.59 -1.00 14.73
CA GLY A 32 9.02 0.14 14.03
C GLY A 32 7.61 0.53 14.46
N GLU A 33 6.94 -0.17 15.37
CA GLU A 33 5.54 0.09 15.75
C GLU A 33 5.31 1.54 16.15
N LYS A 34 6.21 2.12 16.95
CA LYS A 34 6.08 3.50 17.41
C LYS A 34 6.27 4.51 16.27
N ARG A 35 7.23 4.27 15.38
CA ARG A 35 7.46 5.13 14.21
C ARG A 35 6.33 5.00 13.18
N LEU A 36 5.85 3.77 12.96
CA LEU A 36 4.72 3.48 12.08
C LEU A 36 3.45 4.10 12.64
N ALA A 37 3.20 4.00 13.95
CA ALA A 37 2.08 4.65 14.62
C ALA A 37 2.16 6.17 14.52
N ALA A 38 3.35 6.77 14.67
CA ALA A 38 3.54 8.21 14.49
C ALA A 38 3.27 8.67 13.04
N VAL A 39 3.76 7.92 12.05
CA VAL A 39 3.48 8.18 10.62
C VAL A 39 1.98 8.03 10.35
N VAL A 40 1.35 6.94 10.80
CA VAL A 40 -0.09 6.71 10.64
C VAL A 40 -0.90 7.82 11.31
N ALA A 41 -0.52 8.27 12.51
CA ALA A 41 -1.17 9.36 13.21
C ALA A 41 -1.05 10.70 12.45
N ALA A 42 0.12 10.98 11.86
CA ALA A 42 0.32 12.17 11.05
C ALA A 42 -0.59 12.19 9.80
N PHE A 43 -0.85 11.04 9.18
CA PHE A 43 -1.71 10.92 8.00
C PHE A 43 -3.20 10.62 8.31
N ALA A 44 -3.53 10.21 9.54
CA ALA A 44 -4.89 9.85 9.95
C ALA A 44 -5.97 10.93 9.66
N PRO A 45 -5.77 12.23 9.97
CA PRO A 45 -6.80 13.23 9.71
C PRO A 45 -7.01 13.48 8.21
N ALA A 46 -5.95 13.46 7.40
CA ALA A 46 -6.04 13.60 5.94
C ALA A 46 -6.76 12.39 5.30
N ARG A 47 -6.44 11.18 5.77
CA ARG A 47 -7.03 9.93 5.28
C ARG A 47 -8.52 9.80 5.64
N ARG A 48 -8.92 10.23 6.85
CA ARG A 48 -10.34 10.32 7.24
C ARG A 48 -11.12 11.29 6.36
N ARG A 49 -10.57 12.48 6.09
CA ARG A 49 -11.21 13.48 5.21
C ARG A 49 -11.34 12.97 3.77
N ALA A 50 -10.33 12.28 3.24
CA ALA A 50 -10.39 11.66 1.92
C ALA A 50 -11.44 10.54 1.86
N ALA A 51 -11.49 9.66 2.85
CA ALA A 51 -12.49 8.59 2.92
C ALA A 51 -13.93 9.13 3.00
N LEU A 52 -14.16 10.16 3.81
CA LEU A 52 -15.47 10.82 3.92
C LEU A 52 -15.88 11.53 2.62
N ARG A 53 -14.92 12.15 1.92
CA ARG A 53 -15.18 12.77 0.60
C ARG A 53 -15.47 11.72 -0.47
N LEU A 54 -14.82 10.55 -0.41
CA LEU A 54 -15.06 9.45 -1.33
C LEU A 54 -16.46 8.85 -1.12
N THR A 55 -16.88 8.63 0.12
CA THR A 55 -18.23 8.13 0.42
C THR A 55 -19.32 9.16 0.11
N ALA A 56 -19.06 10.44 0.36
CA ALA A 56 -20.00 11.53 0.02
C ALA A 56 -20.17 11.74 -1.49
N ARG A 57 -19.15 11.39 -2.30
CA ARG A 57 -19.20 11.48 -3.77
C ARG A 57 -19.63 10.19 -4.46
N LEU A 58 -19.86 9.11 -3.72
CA LEU A 58 -20.34 7.87 -4.32
C LEU A 58 -21.81 8.08 -4.72
N PRO A 59 -22.15 8.06 -6.02
CA PRO A 59 -23.55 8.12 -6.42
C PRO A 59 -24.24 6.88 -5.85
N ARG A 60 -25.39 7.03 -5.17
CA ARG A 60 -26.24 5.88 -4.84
C ARG A 60 -26.55 5.16 -6.16
N ALA A 61 -26.01 3.96 -6.34
CA ALA A 61 -26.20 3.17 -7.54
C ALA A 61 -27.71 3.04 -7.80
N PRO A 62 -28.23 3.50 -8.96
CA PRO A 62 -29.63 3.28 -9.28
C PRO A 62 -29.84 1.77 -9.42
N ARG A 63 -30.68 1.21 -8.53
CA ARG A 63 -31.19 -0.15 -8.63
C ARG A 63 -32.13 -0.24 -9.83
N ALA A 64 -31.56 -0.32 -11.03
CA ALA A 64 -32.20 -0.85 -12.24
C ALA A 64 -31.34 -0.44 -13.44
N PHE A 65 -30.42 -1.30 -13.85
CA PHE A 65 -30.10 -1.38 -15.26
C PHE A 65 -29.94 -2.86 -15.61
N ALA A 66 -31.07 -3.50 -15.91
CA ALA A 66 -31.10 -4.63 -16.83
C ALA A 66 -30.71 -4.11 -18.23
N ARG A 67 -29.46 -3.64 -18.40
CA ARG A 67 -28.91 -3.37 -19.73
C ARG A 67 -28.37 -4.68 -20.25
N ARG A 68 -29.15 -5.32 -21.12
CA ARG A 68 -28.82 -6.52 -21.87
C ARG A 68 -27.76 -6.23 -22.96
N GLY A 69 -26.77 -5.41 -22.65
CA GLY A 69 -25.76 -4.90 -23.56
C GLY A 69 -24.59 -4.36 -22.75
N ARG A 70 -23.42 -4.92 -23.04
CA ARG A 70 -22.10 -4.73 -22.43
C ARG A 70 -21.89 -3.44 -21.61
N LEU A 71 -21.16 -3.59 -20.50
CA LEU A 71 -20.70 -2.49 -19.68
C LEU A 71 -20.00 -1.43 -20.56
N VAL A 72 -20.27 -0.16 -20.30
CA VAL A 72 -19.69 0.97 -21.05
C VAL A 72 -18.16 0.85 -21.17
N ALA A 73 -17.49 0.37 -20.13
CA ALA A 73 -16.05 0.10 -20.14
C ALA A 73 -15.64 -0.92 -21.22
N SER A 74 -16.38 -2.02 -21.37
CA SER A 74 -16.13 -3.01 -22.42
C SER A 74 -16.42 -2.47 -23.83
N ALA A 75 -17.43 -1.60 -23.99
CA ALA A 75 -17.72 -0.97 -25.26
C ALA A 75 -16.68 0.10 -25.66
N LEU A 76 -16.10 0.80 -24.68
CA LEU A 76 -15.01 1.76 -24.90
C LEU A 76 -13.68 1.07 -25.19
N ALA A 77 -13.44 -0.11 -24.60
CA ALA A 77 -12.25 -0.90 -24.91
C ALA A 77 -12.20 -1.38 -26.38
N GLU A 78 -13.37 -1.51 -27.03
CA GLU A 78 -13.47 -1.89 -28.44
C GLU A 78 -13.50 -0.71 -29.42
N ARG A 79 -13.61 0.54 -28.94
CA ARG A 79 -13.60 1.69 -29.85
C ARG A 79 -12.22 1.83 -30.48
N GLY A 80 -12.15 1.59 -31.79
CA GLY A 80 -11.03 1.97 -32.63
C GLY A 80 -10.76 3.48 -32.58
N PRO A 81 -9.53 3.92 -32.92
CA PRO A 81 -9.11 5.31 -32.80
C PRO A 81 -10.03 6.26 -33.59
N PRO A 82 -10.25 7.50 -33.11
CA PRO A 82 -11.10 8.46 -33.79
C PRO A 82 -10.56 8.71 -35.21
N ALA A 83 -11.42 8.56 -36.22
CA ALA A 83 -11.07 8.90 -37.59
C ALA A 83 -10.78 10.42 -37.67
N LEU A 84 -9.58 10.76 -38.14
CA LEU A 84 -9.18 12.13 -38.44
C LEU A 84 -10.13 12.69 -39.50
N ALA A 85 -11.04 13.57 -39.09
CA ALA A 85 -11.85 14.35 -40.01
C ALA A 85 -10.93 15.35 -40.75
N PRO A 86 -11.01 15.46 -42.09
CA PRO A 86 -10.21 16.44 -42.82
C PRO A 86 -10.64 17.86 -42.42
N ALA A 87 -9.63 18.71 -42.17
CA ALA A 87 -9.82 20.12 -41.92
C ALA A 87 -10.45 20.78 -43.16
N ARG A 88 -11.51 21.57 -42.93
CA ARG A 88 -12.25 22.30 -43.96
C ARG A 88 -11.54 23.59 -44.33
#